data_AF-A0A7W1PBK1-F1
#
_entry.id   AF-A0A7W1PBK1-F1
#
_cell.length_a   1.000
_cell.length_b   1.000
_cell.length_c   1.000
_cell.angle_alpha   90.00
_cell.angle_beta   90.00
_cell.angle_gamma   90.00
#
_symmetry.space_group_name_H-M   'P 1'
#
loop_
_entity.id
_entity.type
_entity.pdbx_description
1 polymer ?
#
loop_
_entity_poly.entity_id
_entity_poly.type
_entity_poly.pdbx_seq_one_letter_code
_entity_poly.pdbx_strand_id
1 'polypeptide(L)'
;MEGGSLKMDEWMSRLIAGLSDGQTGEVAGSRGAVDVSLSERLLNQAVTEKLPPGGAVQQLTLRFLPGQVRVTVRLARPRFVPPVTLPVTIERQADLPASPLLVLRVGMPPGLGLLVGLGANIFNALPPGLRLEGERLTVDLAFLLRQQNLDWLLRYARTLLVTFEEGRVRIQGSAALE
;
A
#
# COMPACT_ATOMS: atom_id res chain seq x y z
N MET A 1 -26.61 27.87 19.72
CA MET A 1 -25.36 27.40 20.36
C MET A 1 -24.60 26.58 19.32
N GLU A 2 -23.87 27.25 18.44
CA GLU A 2 -23.03 26.66 17.39
C GLU A 2 -21.73 27.46 17.41
N GLY A 3 -20.60 26.83 17.76
CA GLY A 3 -19.34 27.55 17.97
C GLY A 3 -18.20 26.71 18.56
N GLY A 4 -18.47 25.46 18.95
CA GLY A 4 -17.46 24.54 19.47
C GLY A 4 -16.69 23.75 18.40
N SER A 5 -17.31 23.41 17.26
CA SER A 5 -16.70 22.49 16.27
C SER A 5 -15.54 23.13 15.49
N LEU A 6 -15.69 24.39 15.07
CA LEU A 6 -14.68 25.11 14.29
C LEU A 6 -13.33 25.26 15.04
N LYS A 7 -13.38 25.43 16.36
CA LYS A 7 -12.18 25.52 17.20
C LYS A 7 -11.44 24.19 17.36
N MET A 8 -12.17 23.07 17.38
CA MET A 8 -11.58 21.74 17.52
C MET A 8 -10.85 21.32 16.23
N ASP A 9 -11.43 21.61 15.08
CA ASP A 9 -10.81 21.33 13.77
C ASP A 9 -9.56 22.20 13.52
N GLU A 10 -9.58 23.47 13.92
CA GLU A 10 -8.39 24.34 13.88
C GLU A 10 -7.29 23.87 14.84
N TRP A 11 -7.67 23.40 16.03
CA TRP A 11 -6.70 22.90 17.00
C TRP A 11 -6.08 21.56 16.55
N MET A 12 -6.89 20.64 16.02
CA MET A 12 -6.39 19.36 15.47
C MET A 12 -5.52 19.57 14.24
N SER A 13 -5.90 20.45 13.33
CA SER A 13 -5.08 20.74 12.13
C SER A 13 -3.75 21.38 12.50
N ARG A 14 -3.70 22.25 13.52
CA ARG A 14 -2.44 22.80 14.05
C ARG A 14 -1.57 21.75 14.72
N LEU A 15 -2.15 20.82 15.47
CA LEU A 15 -1.40 19.69 16.03
C LEU A 15 -0.84 18.77 14.95
N ILE A 16 -1.64 18.42 13.94
CA ILE A 16 -1.20 17.59 12.82
C ILE A 16 -0.10 18.30 12.02
N ALA A 17 -0.23 19.60 11.79
CA ALA A 17 0.79 20.42 11.13
C ALA A 17 2.08 20.49 11.95
N GLY A 18 2.00 20.71 13.26
CA GLY A 18 3.18 20.75 14.14
C GLY A 18 3.90 19.40 14.26
N LEU A 19 3.15 18.29 14.25
CA LEU A 19 3.72 16.94 14.18
C LEU A 19 4.37 16.64 12.81
N SER A 20 3.83 17.21 11.73
CA SER A 20 4.37 17.06 10.37
C SER A 20 5.66 17.86 10.15
N ASP A 21 5.85 18.95 10.89
CA ASP A 21 7.01 19.86 10.78
C ASP A 21 8.25 19.37 11.56
N GLY A 22 8.18 18.18 12.18
CA GLY A 22 9.34 17.54 12.82
C GLY A 22 9.82 18.22 14.11
N GLN A 23 9.02 19.08 14.74
CA GLN A 23 9.31 19.66 16.06
C GLN A 23 9.06 18.60 17.17
N THR A 24 9.95 17.60 17.25
CA THR A 24 9.82 16.45 18.16
C THR A 24 10.36 16.70 19.57
N GLY A 25 10.96 17.87 19.83
CA GLY A 25 11.58 18.19 21.12
C GLY A 25 10.63 18.29 22.31
N GLU A 26 9.35 18.61 22.09
CA GLU A 26 8.34 18.71 23.15
C GLU A 26 7.58 17.40 23.42
N VAL A 27 7.82 16.36 22.62
CA VAL A 27 7.00 15.14 22.58
C VAL A 27 7.82 13.87 22.86
N ALA A 28 9.10 14.03 23.24
CA ALA A 28 10.00 12.95 23.62
C ALA A 28 9.40 12.08 24.74
N GLY A 29 9.41 10.76 24.54
CA GLY A 29 8.75 9.78 25.40
C GLY A 29 7.32 9.40 25.00
N SER A 30 6.74 10.06 23.98
CA SER A 30 5.39 9.75 23.53
C SER A 30 5.33 8.50 22.65
N ARG A 31 4.26 7.71 22.84
CA ARG A 31 3.95 6.53 22.04
C ARG A 31 2.68 6.79 21.24
N GLY A 32 2.78 6.61 19.93
CA GLY A 32 1.65 6.67 19.01
C GLY A 32 1.30 5.26 18.53
N ALA A 33 0.01 4.99 18.39
CA ALA A 33 -0.49 3.84 17.65
C ALA A 33 -1.45 4.34 16.57
N VAL A 34 -1.37 3.74 15.39
CA VAL A 34 -2.26 4.04 14.27
C VAL A 34 -2.89 2.76 13.77
N ASP A 35 -4.19 2.83 13.48
CA ASP A 35 -4.95 1.75 12.88
C ASP A 35 -5.77 2.32 11.74
N VAL A 36 -5.35 2.03 10.51
CA VAL A 36 -5.98 2.52 9.29
C VAL A 36 -6.60 1.34 8.56
N SER A 37 -7.90 1.42 8.32
CA SER A 37 -8.61 0.45 7.49
C SER A 37 -8.99 1.07 6.16
N LEU A 38 -8.46 0.51 5.07
CA LEU A 38 -8.73 0.98 3.71
C LEU A 38 -9.70 0.01 3.03
N SER A 39 -10.89 0.51 2.69
CA SER A 39 -11.89 -0.28 1.97
C SER A 39 -11.43 -0.64 0.55
N GLU A 40 -11.89 -1.79 0.08
CA GLU A 40 -11.72 -2.23 -1.31
C GLU A 40 -12.17 -1.17 -2.32
N ARG A 41 -13.30 -0.49 -2.05
CA ARG A 41 -13.83 0.57 -2.91
C ARG A 41 -12.82 1.72 -3.08
N LEU A 42 -12.28 2.22 -1.97
CA LEU A 42 -11.32 3.33 -1.97
C LEU A 42 -10.04 2.93 -2.71
N LEU A 43 -9.52 1.73 -2.47
CA LEU A 43 -8.30 1.26 -3.11
C LEU A 43 -8.49 1.02 -4.61
N ASN A 44 -9.60 0.43 -5.04
CA ASN A 44 -9.89 0.26 -6.45
C ASN A 44 -10.04 1.59 -7.19
N GLN A 45 -10.65 2.58 -6.55
CA GLN A 45 -10.73 3.94 -7.09
C GLN A 45 -9.32 4.54 -7.24
N ALA A 46 -8.52 4.51 -6.17
CA ALA A 46 -7.16 5.06 -6.18
C ALA A 46 -6.25 4.37 -7.20
N VAL A 47 -6.34 3.04 -7.34
CA VAL A 47 -5.54 2.31 -8.34
C VAL A 47 -5.99 2.66 -9.76
N THR A 48 -7.29 2.74 -10.01
CA THR A 48 -7.83 3.11 -11.34
C THR A 48 -7.36 4.51 -11.76
N GLU A 49 -7.35 5.47 -10.83
CA GLU A 49 -6.87 6.85 -11.07
C GLU A 49 -5.36 6.92 -11.35
N LYS A 50 -4.58 5.93 -10.89
CA LYS A 50 -3.13 5.88 -11.08
C LYS A 50 -2.70 5.05 -12.30
N LEU A 51 -3.62 4.39 -13.00
CA LEU A 51 -3.28 3.66 -14.23
C LEU A 51 -2.92 4.66 -15.34
N PRO A 52 -1.73 4.53 -15.97
CA PRO A 52 -1.32 5.45 -17.02
C PRO A 52 -2.22 5.30 -18.26
N PRO A 53 -2.70 6.41 -18.86
CA PRO A 53 -3.49 6.34 -20.08
C PRO A 53 -2.66 5.72 -21.21
N GLY A 54 -3.19 4.67 -21.85
CA GLY A 54 -2.51 3.94 -22.91
C GLY A 54 -1.47 2.90 -22.45
N GLY A 55 -1.36 2.66 -21.14
CA GLY A 55 -0.50 1.59 -20.59
C GLY A 55 -0.94 0.18 -20.96
N ALA A 56 -0.12 -0.81 -20.62
CA ALA A 56 -0.40 -2.24 -20.89
C ALA A 56 -1.63 -2.76 -20.10
N VAL A 57 -1.94 -2.13 -18.96
CA VAL A 57 -3.08 -2.47 -18.11
C VAL A 57 -4.22 -1.49 -18.38
N GLN A 58 -5.38 -2.03 -18.75
CA GLN A 58 -6.61 -1.25 -18.92
C GLN A 58 -7.37 -1.10 -17.60
N GLN A 59 -7.40 -2.17 -16.81
CA GLN A 59 -8.15 -2.22 -15.56
C GLN A 59 -7.44 -3.13 -14.59
N LEU A 60 -7.40 -2.72 -13.33
CA LEU A 60 -6.90 -3.50 -12.22
C LEU A 60 -7.96 -3.44 -11.12
N THR A 61 -8.42 -4.62 -10.71
CA THR A 61 -9.41 -4.78 -9.64
C THR A 61 -8.80 -5.57 -8.51
N LEU A 62 -8.85 -5.03 -7.30
CA LEU A 62 -8.47 -5.66 -6.05
C LEU A 62 -9.72 -6.21 -5.38
N ARG A 63 -9.67 -7.47 -4.95
CA ARG A 63 -10.67 -8.06 -4.07
C ARG A 63 -10.03 -8.60 -2.82
N PHE A 64 -10.39 -8.07 -1.66
CA PHE A 64 -9.78 -8.46 -0.38
C PHE A 64 -10.58 -9.58 0.29
N LEU A 65 -9.86 -10.66 0.64
CA LEU A 65 -10.34 -11.83 1.36
C LEU A 65 -9.48 -11.98 2.64
N PRO A 66 -9.94 -12.72 3.66
CA PRO A 66 -9.12 -13.03 4.83
C PRO A 66 -7.78 -13.66 4.44
N GLY A 67 -6.68 -12.96 4.74
CA GLY A 67 -5.31 -13.41 4.48
C GLY A 67 -4.84 -13.34 3.02
N GLN A 68 -5.68 -12.87 2.09
CA GLN A 68 -5.37 -12.84 0.65
C GLN A 68 -6.03 -11.66 -0.06
N VAL A 69 -5.37 -11.08 -1.05
CA VAL A 69 -6.00 -10.21 -2.03
C VAL A 69 -5.98 -10.88 -3.40
N ARG A 70 -7.10 -10.86 -4.11
CA ARG A 70 -7.16 -11.27 -5.52
C ARG A 70 -7.01 -10.04 -6.38
N VAL A 71 -6.00 -10.06 -7.23
CA VAL A 71 -5.72 -9.00 -8.20
C VAL A 71 -6.18 -9.47 -9.57
N THR A 72 -7.25 -8.89 -10.08
CA THR A 72 -7.73 -9.13 -11.44
C THR A 72 -7.19 -8.04 -12.36
N VAL A 73 -6.41 -8.43 -13.36
CA VAL A 73 -5.79 -7.53 -14.34
C VAL A 73 -6.42 -7.76 -15.71
N ARG A 74 -6.84 -6.68 -16.35
CA ARG A 74 -7.29 -6.67 -17.75
C ARG A 74 -6.28 -5.91 -18.60
N LEU A 75 -5.80 -6.55 -19.66
CA LEU A 75 -4.83 -5.94 -20.56
C LEU A 75 -5.51 -4.99 -21.54
N ALA A 76 -4.86 -3.86 -21.84
CA ALA A 76 -5.33 -2.94 -22.85
C ALA A 76 -5.21 -3.53 -24.25
N ARG A 77 -4.13 -4.27 -24.50
CA ARG A 77 -3.88 -5.00 -25.74
C ARG A 77 -3.10 -6.30 -25.43
N PRO A 78 -3.39 -7.39 -26.16
CA PRO A 78 -4.50 -7.56 -27.09
C PRO A 78 -5.85 -7.65 -26.37
N ARG A 79 -6.92 -7.11 -26.98
CA ARG A 79 -8.26 -7.06 -26.35
C ARG A 79 -8.95 -8.43 -26.22
N PHE A 80 -8.45 -9.45 -26.91
CA PHE A 80 -8.99 -10.82 -26.85
C PHE A 80 -8.47 -11.61 -25.65
N VAL A 81 -7.49 -11.09 -24.90
CA VAL A 81 -6.96 -11.76 -23.71
C VAL A 81 -7.96 -11.60 -22.56
N PRO A 82 -8.45 -12.71 -21.96
CA PRO A 82 -9.36 -12.63 -20.83
C PRO A 82 -8.67 -11.99 -19.61
N PRO A 83 -9.43 -11.38 -18.68
CA PRO A 83 -8.87 -10.89 -17.44
C PRO A 83 -8.17 -12.01 -16.67
N VAL A 84 -6.98 -11.72 -16.15
CA VAL A 84 -6.17 -12.66 -15.36
C VAL A 84 -6.37 -12.35 -13.90
N THR A 85 -6.71 -13.36 -13.09
CA THR A 85 -6.83 -13.20 -11.63
C THR A 85 -5.68 -13.89 -10.93
N LEU A 86 -4.95 -13.13 -10.12
CA LEU A 86 -3.77 -13.58 -9.38
C LEU A 86 -4.06 -13.49 -7.88
N PRO A 87 -4.01 -14.59 -7.12
CA PRO A 87 -3.99 -14.52 -5.67
C PRO A 87 -2.68 -13.92 -5.17
N VAL A 88 -2.75 -13.01 -4.22
CA VAL A 88 -1.59 -12.41 -3.55
C VAL A 88 -1.76 -12.54 -2.05
N THR A 89 -0.75 -13.11 -1.38
CA THR A 89 -0.74 -13.29 0.08
C THR A 89 0.48 -12.62 0.68
N ILE A 90 0.42 -12.27 1.96
CA ILE A 90 1.59 -11.74 2.65
C ILE A 90 2.52 -12.90 2.97
N GLU A 91 3.74 -12.85 2.43
CA GLU A 91 4.78 -13.83 2.72
C GLU A 91 5.59 -13.39 3.95
N ARG A 92 5.93 -12.10 4.04
CA ARG A 92 6.68 -11.52 5.15
C ARG A 92 6.23 -10.08 5.41
N GLN A 93 5.93 -9.78 6.68
CA GLN A 93 5.68 -8.42 7.14
C GLN A 93 6.96 -7.58 7.11
N ALA A 94 6.81 -6.26 7.06
CA ALA A 94 7.95 -5.36 7.24
C ALA A 94 8.40 -5.37 8.72
N ASP A 95 9.71 -5.32 8.94
CA ASP A 95 10.31 -5.25 10.27
C ASP A 95 10.91 -3.86 10.45
N LEU A 96 10.16 -2.93 11.03
CA LEU A 96 10.59 -1.52 11.10
C LEU A 96 11.40 -1.25 12.38
N PRO A 97 12.44 -0.39 12.32
CA PRO A 97 12.95 0.28 11.13
C PRO A 97 13.99 -0.55 10.33
N ALA A 98 14.37 -1.74 10.82
CA ALA A 98 15.52 -2.50 10.34
C ALA A 98 15.41 -2.98 8.87
N SER A 99 14.20 -3.35 8.44
CA SER A 99 13.86 -3.87 7.13
C SER A 99 12.46 -3.40 6.70
N PRO A 100 12.39 -2.24 6.01
CA PRO A 100 11.13 -1.65 5.52
C PRO A 100 10.59 -2.33 4.26
N LEU A 101 10.75 -3.66 4.16
CA LEU A 101 10.36 -4.46 3.00
C LEU A 101 9.19 -5.37 3.35
N LEU A 102 8.02 -5.06 2.81
CA LEU A 102 6.88 -5.97 2.82
C LEU A 102 7.00 -6.93 1.63
N VAL A 103 6.96 -8.23 1.91
CA VAL A 103 7.08 -9.26 0.87
C VAL A 103 5.74 -9.96 0.70
N LEU A 104 5.27 -9.96 -0.53
CA LEU A 104 4.03 -10.57 -0.95
C LEU A 104 4.35 -11.74 -1.88
N ARG A 105 3.61 -12.83 -1.76
CA ARG A 105 3.65 -13.94 -2.70
C ARG A 105 2.49 -13.85 -3.66
N VAL A 106 2.79 -13.79 -4.96
CA VAL A 106 1.85 -13.83 -6.06
C VAL A 106 1.73 -15.28 -6.51
N GLY A 107 0.57 -15.89 -6.28
CA GLY A 107 0.30 -17.23 -6.80
C GLY A 107 0.03 -17.15 -8.29
N MET A 108 0.70 -18.00 -9.06
CA MET A 108 0.46 -18.16 -10.48
C MET A 108 -0.50 -19.35 -10.69
N PRO A 109 -1.71 -19.13 -11.24
CA PRO A 109 -2.59 -20.24 -11.59
C PRO A 109 -1.90 -21.25 -12.53
N PRO A 110 -2.07 -22.56 -12.29
CA PRO A 110 -1.57 -23.58 -13.21
C PRO A 110 -2.20 -23.39 -14.61
N GLY A 111 -1.37 -23.43 -15.65
CA GLY A 111 -1.79 -23.22 -17.05
C GLY A 111 -1.54 -21.81 -17.60
N LEU A 112 -1.07 -20.86 -16.79
CA LEU A 112 -0.71 -19.51 -17.27
C LEU A 112 0.68 -19.38 -17.87
N GLY A 113 1.41 -20.47 -18.10
CA GLY A 113 2.73 -20.44 -18.75
C GLY A 113 2.73 -19.69 -20.09
N LEU A 114 1.60 -19.71 -20.81
CA LEU A 114 1.40 -18.97 -22.06
C LEU A 114 1.21 -17.45 -21.87
N LEU A 115 0.72 -17.02 -20.70
CA LEU A 115 0.53 -15.59 -20.39
C LEU A 115 1.78 -14.96 -19.76
N VAL A 116 2.76 -15.74 -19.32
CA VAL A 116 4.03 -15.22 -18.79
C VAL A 116 4.73 -14.32 -19.82
N GLY A 117 4.73 -14.71 -21.10
CA GLY A 117 5.31 -13.91 -22.18
C GLY A 117 4.54 -12.61 -22.49
N LEU A 118 3.22 -12.59 -22.29
CA LEU A 118 2.37 -11.42 -22.53
C LEU A 118 2.33 -10.48 -21.31
N GLY A 119 2.46 -11.03 -20.10
CA GLY A 119 2.43 -10.31 -18.83
C GLY A 119 3.78 -9.79 -18.36
N ALA A 120 4.90 -10.30 -18.89
CA ALA A 120 6.25 -9.85 -18.51
C ALA A 120 6.43 -8.32 -18.61
N ASN A 121 5.82 -7.69 -19.62
CA ASN A 121 5.88 -6.23 -19.78
C ASN A 121 5.08 -5.45 -18.72
N ILE A 122 4.04 -6.04 -18.14
CA ILE A 122 3.26 -5.41 -17.06
C ILE A 122 4.09 -5.39 -15.78
N PHE A 123 4.79 -6.47 -15.51
CA PHE A 123 5.65 -6.60 -14.34
C PHE A 123 6.92 -5.76 -14.45
N ASN A 124 7.42 -5.52 -15.67
CA ASN A 124 8.49 -4.56 -15.93
C ASN A 124 8.05 -3.09 -15.80
N ALA A 125 6.74 -2.82 -15.81
CA ALA A 125 6.15 -1.49 -15.65
C ALA A 125 5.67 -1.22 -14.22
N LEU A 126 6.14 -2.00 -13.25
CA LEU A 126 5.80 -1.76 -11.84
C LEU A 126 6.30 -0.37 -11.41
N PRO A 127 5.49 0.37 -10.62
CA PRO A 127 5.92 1.63 -10.05
C PRO A 127 7.25 1.50 -9.29
N PRO A 128 8.07 2.54 -9.27
CA PRO A 128 9.25 2.58 -8.42
C PRO A 128 8.90 2.23 -6.96
N GLY A 129 9.70 1.39 -6.32
CA GLY A 129 9.44 0.85 -4.97
C GLY A 129 8.71 -0.50 -4.96
N LEU A 130 8.25 -0.98 -6.11
CA LEU A 130 7.72 -2.35 -6.28
C LEU A 130 8.68 -3.17 -7.14
N ARG A 131 8.97 -4.40 -6.72
CA ARG A 131 9.80 -5.34 -7.48
C ARG A 131 9.16 -6.72 -7.48
N LEU A 132 8.97 -7.31 -8.65
CA LEU A 132 8.52 -8.69 -8.78
C LEU A 132 9.67 -9.57 -9.26
N GLU A 133 9.99 -10.59 -8.48
CA GLU A 133 10.99 -11.62 -8.77
C GLU A 133 10.33 -12.99 -8.73
N GLY A 134 9.99 -13.53 -9.90
CA GLY A 134 9.19 -14.77 -10.00
C GLY A 134 7.81 -14.60 -9.35
N GLU A 135 7.54 -15.35 -8.29
CA GLU A 135 6.30 -15.25 -7.50
C GLU A 135 6.39 -14.23 -6.35
N ARG A 136 7.53 -13.56 -6.15
CA ARG A 136 7.75 -12.71 -4.98
C ARG A 136 7.67 -11.23 -5.35
N LEU A 137 6.65 -10.54 -4.86
CA LEU A 137 6.47 -9.10 -4.98
C LEU A 137 6.97 -8.42 -3.71
N THR A 138 8.05 -7.67 -3.82
CA THR A 138 8.60 -6.86 -2.74
C THR A 138 8.10 -5.42 -2.86
N VAL A 139 7.65 -4.87 -1.75
CA VAL A 139 7.22 -3.48 -1.59
C VAL A 139 8.22 -2.78 -0.66
N ASP A 140 8.96 -1.81 -1.20
CA ASP A 140 9.88 -0.97 -0.45
C ASP A 140 9.11 0.21 0.15
N LEU A 141 8.74 0.07 1.42
CA LEU A 141 7.98 1.08 2.15
C LEU A 141 8.79 2.35 2.37
N ALA A 142 10.11 2.24 2.53
CA ALA A 142 10.96 3.41 2.68
C ALA A 142 11.03 4.24 1.41
N PHE A 143 11.03 3.59 0.26
CA PHE A 143 10.94 4.28 -1.00
C PHE A 143 9.57 4.95 -1.17
N LEU A 144 8.47 4.26 -0.89
CA LEU A 144 7.12 4.81 -1.02
C LEU A 144 6.88 6.01 -0.07
N LEU A 145 7.34 5.92 1.18
CA LEU A 145 7.24 7.01 2.15
C LEU A 145 8.09 8.22 1.71
N ARG A 146 9.30 7.99 1.20
CA ARG A 146 10.14 9.07 0.63
C ARG A 146 9.45 9.80 -0.52
N GLN A 147 8.75 9.09 -1.39
CA GLN A 147 7.99 9.73 -2.48
C GLN A 147 6.88 10.67 -1.99
N GLN A 148 6.40 10.48 -0.75
CA GLN A 148 5.40 11.32 -0.11
C GLN A 148 6.00 12.35 0.86
N ASN A 149 7.33 12.47 0.94
CA ASN A 149 8.05 13.26 1.95
C ASN A 149 7.72 12.85 3.40
N LEU A 150 7.48 11.54 3.62
CA LEU A 150 7.13 10.95 4.90
C LEU A 150 8.22 10.01 5.44
N ASP A 151 9.46 10.15 4.98
CA ASP A 151 10.58 9.29 5.37
C ASP A 151 10.94 9.40 6.85
N TRP A 152 10.66 10.56 7.46
CA TRP A 152 10.82 10.81 8.88
C TRP A 152 10.03 9.80 9.75
N LEU A 153 8.88 9.31 9.26
CA LEU A 153 8.07 8.33 9.99
C LEU A 153 8.85 7.05 10.28
N LEU A 154 9.76 6.64 9.39
CA LEU A 154 10.54 5.41 9.58
C LEU A 154 11.51 5.49 10.75
N ARG A 155 11.92 6.69 11.17
CA ARG A 155 12.80 6.84 12.33
C ARG A 155 12.10 6.49 13.64
N TYR A 156 10.78 6.71 13.67
CA TYR A 156 9.97 6.53 14.87
C TYR A 156 9.12 5.27 14.82
N ALA A 157 8.82 4.75 13.63
CA ALA A 157 8.03 3.55 13.43
C ALA A 157 8.72 2.32 14.03
N ARG A 158 8.02 1.67 14.96
CA ARG A 158 8.46 0.42 15.61
C ARG A 158 7.79 -0.80 15.02
N THR A 159 6.54 -0.67 14.63
CA THR A 159 5.80 -1.77 14.02
C THR A 159 4.98 -1.28 12.84
N LEU A 160 4.84 -2.14 11.84
CA LEU A 160 3.86 -2.01 10.79
C LEU A 160 3.35 -3.39 10.43
N LEU A 161 2.06 -3.62 10.63
CA LEU A 161 1.39 -4.86 10.32
C LEU A 161 0.33 -4.58 9.25
N VAL A 162 0.44 -5.28 8.12
CA VAL A 162 -0.59 -5.27 7.08
C VAL A 162 -1.41 -6.54 7.21
N THR A 163 -2.74 -6.42 7.25
CA THR A 163 -3.65 -7.57 7.31
C THR A 163 -4.71 -7.42 6.23
N PHE A 164 -4.94 -8.49 5.47
CA PHE A 164 -6.06 -8.57 4.54
C PHE A 164 -7.27 -9.15 5.25
N GLU A 165 -8.36 -8.40 5.27
CA GLU A 165 -9.66 -8.80 5.80
C GLU A 165 -10.68 -8.82 4.65
N GLU A 166 -11.88 -9.35 4.89
CA GLU A 166 -12.93 -9.32 3.86
C GLU A 166 -13.26 -7.87 3.48
N GLY A 167 -13.08 -7.52 2.20
CA GLY A 167 -13.40 -6.22 1.63
C GLY A 167 -12.51 -5.05 2.07
N ARG A 168 -11.41 -5.28 2.79
CA ARG A 168 -10.48 -4.23 3.20
C ARG A 168 -9.07 -4.73 3.50
N VAL A 169 -8.12 -3.80 3.52
CA VAL A 169 -6.80 -3.98 4.13
C VAL A 169 -6.71 -3.13 5.38
N ARG A 170 -6.20 -3.71 6.46
CA ARG A 170 -5.92 -3.05 7.71
C ARG A 170 -4.42 -2.85 7.84
N ILE A 171 -4.01 -1.63 8.17
CA ILE A 171 -2.63 -1.24 8.39
C ILE A 171 -2.55 -0.76 9.83
N GLN A 172 -1.84 -1.50 10.66
CA GLN A 172 -1.60 -1.15 12.04
C GLN A 172 -0.14 -0.77 12.21
N GLY A 173 0.13 0.30 12.94
CA GLY A 173 1.49 0.71 13.22
C GLY A 173 1.63 1.30 14.60
N SER A 174 2.86 1.30 15.10
CA SER A 174 3.22 2.03 16.31
C SER A 174 4.47 2.84 16.09
N ALA A 175 4.54 3.98 16.77
CA ALA A 175 5.69 4.86 16.76
C ALA A 175 6.09 5.23 18.19
N ALA A 176 7.39 5.37 18.42
CA ALA A 176 7.93 5.92 19.65
C ALA A 176 8.83 7.10 19.31
N LEU A 177 8.50 8.27 19.87
CA LEU A 177 9.33 9.47 19.80
C LEU A 177 10.33 9.38 20.95
N GLU A 178 11.60 9.14 20.64
CA GLU A 178 12.71 9.15 21.61
C GLU A 178 13.28 10.57 21.76
#